data_AF-A0A494UNI6-F1
#
_entry.id   AF-A0A494UNI6-F1
#
_cell.length_a   1.000
_cell.length_b   1.000
_cell.length_c   1.000
_cell.angle_alpha   90.00
_cell.angle_beta   90.00
_cell.angle_gamma   90.00
#
_symmetry.space_group_name_H-M   'P 1'
#
loop_
_entity.id
_entity.type
_entity.pdbx_description
1 polymer ?
#
loop_
_entity_poly.entity_id
_entity_poly.type
_entity_poly.pdbx_seq_one_letter_code
_entity_poly.pdbx_strand_id
1 'polypeptide(L)'
;MIFGRSERGKPPVEPVTLKILVAGGFGVGKTTLVGAVSEIRPLRTEELLTEAGRPVDDTSGVEAKNTTTVAMDFGRITLREDLVLYLFGTPGQERFWFMWDELSEGALGAVVLADTRRLEDCFAAIDYFERRSIPFLVGVNRFDGAARYPAEDVRRALDLDEHVPLVMCDARDRESVKETLIGVVQHAMAQAAQRRHTVAT
;
A
#
# COMPACT_ATOMS: atom_id res chain seq x y z
N MET A 1 -19.67 -58.17 -5.34
CA MET A 1 -19.11 -57.17 -4.40
C MET A 1 -19.18 -55.80 -5.06
N ILE A 2 -19.52 -54.79 -4.26
CA ILE A 2 -20.01 -53.46 -4.63
C ILE A 2 -18.85 -52.53 -5.06
N PHE A 3 -19.11 -51.71 -6.09
CA PHE A 3 -18.25 -50.64 -6.57
C PHE A 3 -18.04 -49.57 -5.49
N GLY A 4 -16.79 -49.35 -5.07
CA GLY A 4 -16.41 -48.18 -4.29
C GLY A 4 -16.35 -46.95 -5.18
N ARG A 5 -17.39 -46.10 -5.15
CA ARG A 5 -17.31 -44.74 -5.70
C ARG A 5 -16.30 -43.97 -4.86
N SER A 6 -15.15 -43.67 -5.47
CA SER A 6 -14.23 -42.62 -4.99
C SER A 6 -15.03 -41.32 -4.88
N GLU A 7 -15.09 -40.77 -3.67
CA GLU A 7 -15.57 -39.40 -3.48
C GLU A 7 -14.61 -38.48 -4.23
N ARG A 8 -15.08 -37.95 -5.36
CA ARG A 8 -14.42 -36.85 -6.06
C ARG A 8 -14.36 -35.69 -5.07
N GLY A 9 -13.18 -35.47 -4.48
CA GLY A 9 -12.89 -34.29 -3.69
C GLY A 9 -13.34 -33.06 -4.46
N LYS A 10 -14.06 -32.16 -3.78
CA LYS A 10 -14.44 -30.86 -4.35
C LYS A 10 -13.19 -30.24 -5.01
N PRO A 11 -13.31 -29.68 -6.23
CA PRO A 11 -12.19 -28.95 -6.81
C PRO A 11 -11.74 -27.88 -5.81
N PRO A 12 -10.42 -27.65 -5.66
CA PRO A 12 -9.94 -26.61 -4.77
C PRO A 12 -10.59 -25.30 -5.19
N VAL A 13 -11.30 -24.66 -4.25
CA VAL A 13 -11.88 -23.33 -4.48
C VAL A 13 -10.70 -22.38 -4.59
N GLU A 14 -10.54 -21.71 -5.73
CA GLU A 14 -9.54 -20.65 -5.84
C GLU A 14 -9.88 -19.57 -4.81
N PRO A 15 -8.94 -19.19 -3.94
CA PRO A 15 -9.21 -18.22 -2.89
C PRO A 15 -9.55 -16.87 -3.50
N VAL A 16 -10.51 -16.16 -2.88
CA VAL A 16 -10.77 -14.76 -3.17
C VAL A 16 -9.52 -13.95 -2.81
N THR A 17 -9.17 -13.00 -3.66
CA THR A 17 -7.97 -12.18 -3.46
C THR A 17 -8.37 -10.72 -3.26
N LEU A 18 -7.74 -10.07 -2.29
CA LEU A 18 -7.80 -8.63 -2.07
C LEU A 18 -6.45 -8.03 -2.40
N LYS A 19 -6.46 -6.81 -2.91
CA LYS A 19 -5.25 -6.08 -3.31
C LYS A 19 -5.24 -4.73 -2.61
N ILE A 20 -4.17 -4.44 -1.86
CA ILE A 20 -3.93 -3.13 -1.25
C ILE A 20 -2.61 -2.58 -1.77
N LEU A 21 -2.62 -1.30 -2.13
CA LEU A 21 -1.41 -0.58 -2.49
C LEU A 21 -0.79 0.09 -1.27
N VAL A 22 0.53 0.19 -1.23
CA VAL A 22 1.28 0.92 -0.21
C VAL A 22 2.11 1.98 -0.92
N ALA A 23 1.73 3.24 -0.77
CA ALA A 23 2.31 4.37 -1.47
C ALA A 23 2.97 5.39 -0.52
N GLY A 24 3.65 6.37 -1.11
CA GLY A 24 4.31 7.47 -0.40
C GLY A 24 5.78 7.63 -0.82
N GLY A 25 6.44 8.62 -0.22
CA GLY A 25 7.80 9.04 -0.53
C GLY A 25 8.89 7.98 -0.46
N PHE A 26 10.05 8.29 -1.05
CA PHE A 26 11.24 7.46 -0.88
C PHE A 26 11.68 7.42 0.61
N GLY A 27 11.96 6.22 1.11
CA GLY A 27 12.38 6.03 2.51
C GLY A 27 11.26 6.18 3.55
N VAL A 28 10.00 6.40 3.14
CA VAL A 28 8.86 6.58 4.06
C VAL A 28 8.49 5.33 4.86
N GLY A 29 8.99 4.15 4.45
CA GLY A 29 8.77 2.87 5.15
C GLY A 29 7.92 1.83 4.42
N LYS A 30 7.64 1.99 3.10
CA LYS A 30 6.83 1.03 2.31
C LYS A 30 7.34 -0.40 2.39
N THR A 31 8.62 -0.63 2.09
CA THR A 31 9.28 -1.94 2.17
C THR A 31 9.20 -2.54 3.57
N THR A 32 9.41 -1.69 4.59
CA THR A 32 9.33 -2.09 5.99
C THR A 32 7.91 -2.53 6.36
N LEU A 33 6.90 -1.75 5.97
CA LEU A 33 5.49 -2.05 6.20
C LEU A 33 5.10 -3.38 5.57
N VAL A 34 5.42 -3.58 4.28
CA VAL A 34 5.11 -4.83 3.56
C VAL A 34 5.83 -6.01 4.23
N GLY A 35 7.10 -5.84 4.57
CA GLY A 35 7.91 -6.88 5.22
C GLY A 35 7.43 -7.26 6.62
N ALA A 36 6.86 -6.33 7.38
CA ALA A 36 6.41 -6.59 8.76
C ALA A 36 5.23 -7.57 8.83
N VAL A 37 4.35 -7.57 7.82
CA VAL A 37 3.11 -8.36 7.81
C VAL A 37 3.13 -9.54 6.85
N SER A 38 3.96 -9.51 5.80
CA SER A 38 3.98 -10.54 4.76
C SER A 38 4.44 -11.91 5.27
N GLU A 39 3.75 -12.97 4.85
CA GLU A 39 4.14 -14.37 5.07
C GLU A 39 5.25 -14.83 4.12
N ILE A 40 5.35 -14.17 2.96
CA ILE A 40 6.43 -14.39 1.99
C ILE A 40 7.53 -13.38 2.24
N ARG A 41 8.79 -13.78 2.03
CA ARG A 41 9.87 -12.80 1.93
C ARG A 41 9.54 -11.87 0.75
N PRO A 42 9.64 -10.54 0.91
CA PRO A 42 9.37 -9.61 -0.18
C PRO A 42 10.16 -10.02 -1.41
N LEU A 43 9.46 -10.33 -2.51
CA LEU A 43 10.09 -10.62 -3.78
C LEU A 43 10.65 -9.31 -4.34
N ARG A 44 11.95 -9.10 -4.16
CA ARG A 44 12.68 -8.07 -4.89
C ARG A 44 13.00 -8.64 -6.25
N THR A 45 12.13 -8.42 -7.24
CA THR A 45 12.48 -8.78 -8.61
C THR A 45 13.48 -7.74 -9.11
N GLU A 46 14.75 -8.12 -9.18
CA GLU A 46 15.80 -7.31 -9.78
C GLU A 46 15.66 -7.37 -11.31
N GLU A 47 14.77 -6.56 -11.87
CA GLU A 47 14.75 -6.35 -13.32
C GLU A 47 15.62 -5.14 -13.67
N LEU A 48 16.61 -5.38 -14.55
CA LEU A 48 17.49 -4.37 -15.12
C LEU A 48 16.68 -3.53 -16.12
N LEU A 49 16.15 -2.38 -15.67
CA LEU A 49 15.62 -1.36 -16.57
C LEU A 49 16.79 -0.55 -17.13
N THR A 50 17.31 -0.95 -18.29
CA THR A 50 18.17 -0.09 -19.11
C THR A 50 17.30 0.90 -19.88
N GLU A 51 17.27 2.16 -19.45
CA GLU A 51 17.05 3.27 -20.37
C GLU A 51 17.72 4.58 -19.89
N ALA A 52 18.29 5.28 -20.85
CA ALA A 52 19.18 6.43 -20.69
C ALA A 52 18.43 7.68 -20.19
N GLY A 53 18.90 8.29 -19.10
CA GLY A 53 18.36 9.56 -18.59
C GLY A 53 19.29 10.24 -17.59
N ARG A 54 19.60 11.51 -17.86
CA ARG A 54 20.61 12.38 -17.22
C ARG A 54 20.68 12.39 -15.68
N PRO A 55 21.88 12.66 -15.11
CA PRO A 55 22.07 12.81 -13.67
C PRO A 55 21.58 14.19 -13.24
N VAL A 56 20.39 14.25 -12.67
CA VAL A 56 19.94 15.40 -11.88
C VAL A 56 19.22 14.81 -10.68
N ASP A 57 19.92 14.66 -9.57
CA ASP A 57 19.46 15.05 -8.24
C ASP A 57 20.47 14.68 -7.16
N ASP A 58 20.44 15.50 -6.10
CA ASP A 58 21.34 15.50 -4.96
C ASP A 58 21.30 14.16 -4.21
N THR A 59 22.47 13.51 -4.12
CA THR A 59 22.67 12.18 -3.51
C THR A 59 23.17 12.27 -2.06
N SER A 60 23.00 13.42 -1.39
CA SER A 60 23.42 13.58 0.00
C SER A 60 22.59 12.70 0.95
N GLY A 61 23.15 11.52 1.28
CA GLY A 61 22.59 10.56 2.24
C GLY A 61 22.40 9.12 1.71
N VAL A 62 22.85 8.82 0.49
CA VAL A 62 22.62 7.52 -0.17
C VAL A 62 23.62 6.46 0.31
N GLU A 63 23.15 5.47 1.09
CA GLU A 63 23.74 4.13 0.99
C GLU A 63 23.53 3.63 -0.45
N ALA A 64 24.65 3.40 -1.13
CA ALA A 64 24.78 3.22 -2.57
C ALA A 64 23.66 2.39 -3.23
N LYS A 65 22.84 3.06 -4.05
CA LYS A 65 22.08 2.44 -5.14
C LYS A 65 22.44 3.14 -6.45
N ASN A 66 23.62 2.81 -6.99
CA ASN A 66 24.12 3.30 -8.28
C ASN A 66 23.45 2.63 -9.51
N THR A 67 22.35 1.89 -9.32
CA THR A 67 21.64 1.15 -10.37
C THR A 67 20.14 1.34 -10.21
N THR A 68 19.47 1.83 -11.26
CA THR A 68 18.00 2.00 -11.31
C THR A 68 17.33 0.63 -11.49
N THR A 69 17.31 -0.17 -10.44
CA THR A 69 16.49 -1.38 -10.37
C THR A 69 15.12 -1.00 -9.80
N VAL A 70 14.04 -1.23 -10.55
CA VAL A 70 12.69 -1.11 -10.00
C VAL A 70 12.43 -2.34 -9.14
N ALA A 71 12.78 -2.25 -7.86
CA ALA A 71 12.33 -3.21 -6.87
C ALA A 71 10.94 -2.76 -6.40
N MET A 72 9.90 -3.49 -6.80
CA MET A 72 8.56 -3.36 -6.22
C MET A 72 8.48 -4.24 -4.96
N ASP A 73 7.92 -3.72 -3.87
CA ASP A 73 7.66 -4.54 -2.70
C ASP A 73 6.38 -5.36 -2.92
N PHE A 74 6.45 -6.67 -2.67
CA PHE A 74 5.30 -7.57 -2.75
C PHE A 74 5.13 -8.34 -1.45
N GLY A 75 3.90 -8.34 -0.91
CA GLY A 75 3.54 -9.07 0.29
C GLY A 75 2.29 -9.90 0.11
N ARG A 76 2.20 -10.99 0.87
CA ARG A 76 1.05 -11.90 0.89
C ARG A 76 0.67 -12.24 2.32
N ILE A 77 -0.61 -12.15 2.64
CA ILE A 77 -1.17 -12.54 3.94
C ILE A 77 -2.37 -13.44 3.69
N THR A 78 -2.37 -14.62 4.29
CA THR A 78 -3.52 -15.52 4.26
C THR A 78 -4.48 -15.11 5.38
N LEU A 79 -5.66 -14.58 5.03
CA LEU A 79 -6.66 -14.16 6.01
C LEU A 79 -7.54 -15.34 6.45
N ARG A 80 -7.91 -16.20 5.49
CA ARG A 80 -8.65 -17.46 5.67
C ARG A 80 -8.25 -18.44 4.56
N GLU A 81 -8.69 -19.69 4.64
CA GLU A 81 -8.41 -20.72 3.62
C GLU A 81 -8.84 -20.28 2.20
N ASP A 82 -9.89 -19.48 2.11
CA ASP A 82 -10.49 -18.97 0.88
C ASP A 82 -10.25 -17.46 0.64
N LEU A 83 -9.38 -16.81 1.43
CA LEU A 83 -9.17 -15.37 1.35
C LEU A 83 -7.70 -14.98 1.55
N VAL A 84 -7.11 -14.34 0.53
CA VAL A 84 -5.72 -13.86 0.53
C VAL A 84 -5.68 -12.36 0.31
N LEU A 85 -4.85 -11.65 1.07
CA LEU A 85 -4.53 -10.24 0.88
C LEU A 85 -3.14 -10.09 0.27
N TYR A 86 -3.07 -9.43 -0.88
CA TYR A 86 -1.83 -9.01 -1.53
C TYR A 86 -1.53 -7.55 -1.25
N LEU A 87 -0.28 -7.26 -0.93
CA LEU A 87 0.26 -5.92 -0.71
C LEU A 87 1.26 -5.60 -1.82
N PHE A 88 1.10 -4.43 -2.45
CA PHE A 88 2.02 -3.94 -3.48
C PHE A 88 2.56 -2.58 -3.06
N GLY A 89 3.86 -2.49 -2.76
CA GLY A 89 4.53 -1.23 -2.50
C GLY A 89 4.82 -0.51 -3.81
N THR A 90 4.23 0.67 -4.00
CA THR A 90 4.44 1.44 -5.22
C THR A 90 5.87 1.99 -5.26
N PRO A 91 6.48 2.15 -6.45
CA PRO A 91 7.78 2.79 -6.55
C PRO A 91 7.71 4.22 -6.00
N GLY A 92 8.62 4.58 -5.09
CA GLY A 92 8.61 5.88 -4.40
C GLY A 92 9.30 7.02 -5.14
N GLN A 93 9.53 6.90 -6.44
CA GLN A 93 10.16 7.94 -7.26
C GLN A 93 9.21 8.36 -8.38
N GLU A 94 9.13 9.66 -8.65
CA GLU A 94 8.20 10.24 -9.62
C GLU A 94 8.32 9.62 -11.02
N ARG A 95 9.51 9.23 -11.47
CA ARG A 95 9.68 8.63 -12.81
C ARG A 95 8.93 7.30 -13.03
N PHE A 96 8.33 6.71 -12.00
CA PHE A 96 7.59 5.44 -12.07
C PHE A 96 6.07 5.60 -11.91
N TRP A 97 5.52 6.81 -12.08
CA TRP A 97 4.07 7.06 -12.10
C TRP A 97 3.30 6.12 -13.04
N PHE A 98 3.89 5.74 -14.18
CA PHE A 98 3.23 4.83 -15.13
C PHE A 98 2.81 3.51 -14.46
N MET A 99 3.69 2.91 -13.66
CA MET A 99 3.43 1.64 -12.97
C MET A 99 2.25 1.69 -12.00
N TRP A 100 1.91 2.89 -11.51
CA TRP A 100 0.81 3.01 -10.57
C TRP A 100 -0.50 2.65 -11.25
N ASP A 101 -0.67 2.97 -12.52
CA ASP A 101 -1.91 2.71 -13.25
C ASP A 101 -2.18 1.20 -13.34
N GLU A 102 -1.18 0.40 -13.75
CA GLU A 102 -1.33 -1.05 -13.77
C GLU A 102 -1.46 -1.63 -12.35
N LEU A 103 -0.76 -1.06 -11.36
CA LEU A 103 -0.89 -1.50 -9.96
C LEU A 103 -2.23 -1.12 -9.34
N SER A 104 -2.86 -0.03 -9.75
CA SER A 104 -4.13 0.42 -9.18
C SER A 104 -5.31 -0.43 -9.62
N GLU A 105 -5.20 -1.10 -10.76
CA GLU A 105 -6.27 -1.94 -11.27
C GLU A 105 -6.62 -3.08 -10.28
N GLY A 106 -7.91 -3.18 -9.95
CA GLY A 106 -8.44 -4.16 -9.01
C GLY A 106 -8.04 -3.94 -7.55
N ALA A 107 -7.40 -2.81 -7.21
CA ALA A 107 -7.10 -2.50 -5.81
C ALA A 107 -8.38 -2.23 -5.01
N LEU A 108 -8.49 -2.85 -3.84
CA LEU A 108 -9.53 -2.56 -2.86
C LEU A 108 -9.35 -1.14 -2.30
N GLY A 109 -8.09 -0.75 -2.10
CA GLY A 109 -7.70 0.56 -1.59
C GLY A 109 -6.20 0.69 -1.41
N ALA A 110 -5.77 1.77 -0.76
CA ALA A 110 -4.36 2.08 -0.55
C ALA A 110 -4.04 2.58 0.86
N VAL A 111 -2.83 2.30 1.32
CA VAL A 111 -2.17 3.03 2.42
C VAL A 111 -1.25 4.06 1.80
N VAL A 112 -1.45 5.34 2.10
CA VAL A 112 -0.46 6.39 1.80
C VAL A 112 0.35 6.63 3.07
N LEU A 113 1.62 6.26 3.05
CA LEU A 113 2.53 6.56 4.15
C LEU A 113 3.02 8.00 4.06
N ALA A 114 2.99 8.69 5.20
CA ALA A 114 3.47 10.05 5.36
C ALA A 114 4.61 10.10 6.39
N ASP A 115 5.66 10.88 6.11
CA ASP A 115 6.74 11.19 7.05
C ASP A 115 6.67 12.68 7.39
N THR A 116 6.40 13.01 8.65
CA THR A 116 6.30 14.41 9.11
C THR A 116 7.57 15.25 8.91
N ARG A 117 8.72 14.61 8.63
CA ARG A 117 9.98 15.32 8.31
C ARG A 117 10.03 15.81 6.86
N ARG A 118 9.24 15.19 5.97
CA ARG A 118 9.17 15.42 4.52
C ARG A 118 7.76 15.09 4.06
N LEU A 119 6.82 15.92 4.48
CA LEU A 119 5.39 15.65 4.34
C LEU A 119 4.94 15.74 2.88
N GLU A 120 5.59 16.60 2.10
CA GLU A 120 5.38 16.83 0.68
C GLU A 120 5.54 15.57 -0.18
N ASP A 121 6.36 14.61 0.25
CA ASP A 121 6.64 13.38 -0.50
C ASP A 121 5.41 12.46 -0.64
N CYS A 122 4.32 12.71 0.11
CA CYS A 122 3.07 11.94 0.00
C CYS A 122 1.97 12.63 -0.79
N PHE A 123 2.10 13.92 -1.14
CA PHE A 123 1.02 14.71 -1.78
C PHE A 123 0.58 14.10 -3.10
N ALA A 124 1.54 13.76 -3.96
CA ALA A 124 1.21 13.19 -5.25
C ALA A 124 0.51 11.82 -5.12
N ALA A 125 0.79 11.07 -4.04
CA ALA A 125 0.11 9.81 -3.78
C ALA A 125 -1.36 10.03 -3.39
N ILE A 126 -1.62 11.04 -2.56
CA ILE A 126 -2.97 11.47 -2.15
C ILE A 126 -3.76 11.89 -3.40
N ASP A 127 -3.23 12.86 -4.16
CA ASP A 127 -3.81 13.36 -5.41
C ASP A 127 -4.21 12.24 -6.36
N TYR A 128 -3.33 11.23 -6.50
CA TYR A 128 -3.56 10.10 -7.39
C TYR A 128 -4.78 9.28 -6.99
N PHE A 129 -4.87 8.88 -5.71
CA PHE A 129 -5.99 8.04 -5.24
C PHE A 129 -7.31 8.81 -5.17
N GLU A 130 -7.26 10.10 -4.84
CA GLU A 130 -8.42 10.99 -4.88
C GLU A 130 -9.00 11.11 -6.29
N ARG A 131 -8.15 11.47 -7.28
CA ARG A 131 -8.57 11.62 -8.69
C ARG A 131 -9.15 10.33 -9.27
N ARG A 132 -8.65 9.17 -8.82
CA ARG A 132 -9.12 7.84 -9.24
C ARG A 132 -10.29 7.32 -8.40
N SER A 133 -10.71 8.05 -7.36
CA SER A 133 -11.73 7.61 -6.40
C SER A 133 -11.44 6.21 -5.83
N ILE A 134 -10.17 5.91 -5.59
CA ILE A 134 -9.72 4.68 -4.94
C ILE A 134 -9.71 4.95 -3.44
N PRO A 135 -10.38 4.13 -2.60
CA PRO A 135 -10.36 4.32 -1.15
C PRO A 135 -8.93 4.28 -0.62
N PHE A 136 -8.55 5.24 0.21
CA PHE A 136 -7.21 5.25 0.82
C PHE A 136 -7.26 5.73 2.27
N LEU A 137 -6.20 5.39 2.99
CA LEU A 137 -5.95 5.82 4.36
C LEU A 137 -4.54 6.39 4.44
N VAL A 138 -4.37 7.47 5.20
CA VAL A 138 -3.05 8.06 5.45
C VAL A 138 -2.47 7.51 6.74
N GLY A 139 -1.35 6.80 6.62
CA GLY A 139 -0.57 6.29 7.74
C GLY A 139 0.61 7.21 8.03
N VAL A 140 0.54 8.00 9.09
CA VAL A 140 1.66 8.86 9.52
C VAL A 140 2.71 7.98 10.19
N ASN A 141 3.76 7.64 9.44
CA ASN A 141 4.79 6.71 9.90
C ASN A 141 5.71 7.39 10.91
N ARG A 142 5.95 6.71 12.04
CA ARG A 142 6.78 7.21 13.13
C ARG A 142 8.22 6.81 12.93
N PHE A 143 9.11 7.79 13.01
CA PHE A 143 10.55 7.60 13.02
C PHE A 143 11.12 8.01 14.37
N ASP A 144 12.16 7.30 14.82
CA ASP A 144 12.82 7.63 16.08
C ASP A 144 13.44 9.03 15.98
N GLY A 145 13.22 9.85 17.00
CA GLY A 145 13.69 11.24 17.05
C GLY A 145 12.91 12.24 16.17
N ALA A 146 11.90 11.80 15.41
CA ALA A 146 11.03 12.73 14.70
C ALA A 146 10.07 13.46 15.64
N ALA A 147 9.76 14.71 15.31
CA ALA A 147 8.75 15.49 16.03
C ALA A 147 7.38 14.80 15.94
N ARG A 148 6.63 14.79 17.04
CA ARG A 148 5.29 14.22 17.09
C ARG A 148 4.27 15.35 16.98
N TYR A 149 3.43 15.26 15.98
CA TYR A 149 2.35 16.20 15.75
C TYR A 149 0.99 15.54 16.08
N PRO A 150 0.03 16.29 16.62
CA PRO A 150 -1.36 15.86 16.67
C PRO A 150 -1.89 15.47 15.28
N ALA A 151 -2.75 14.46 15.23
CA ALA A 151 -3.35 13.97 13.98
C ALA A 151 -4.04 15.09 13.18
N GLU A 152 -4.74 15.99 13.87
CA GLU A 152 -5.42 17.15 13.27
C GLU A 152 -4.47 18.16 12.62
N ASP A 153 -3.28 18.35 13.18
CA ASP A 153 -2.28 19.23 12.59
C ASP A 153 -1.73 18.65 11.29
N VAL A 154 -1.49 17.33 11.28
CA VAL A 154 -1.05 16.63 10.07
C VAL A 154 -2.16 16.62 9.01
N ARG A 155 -3.42 16.34 9.40
CA ARG A 155 -4.58 16.39 8.51
C ARG A 155 -4.68 17.74 7.80
N ARG A 156 -4.61 18.83 8.56
CA ARG A 156 -4.66 20.19 8.03
C ARG A 156 -3.46 20.52 7.14
N ALA A 157 -2.26 20.06 7.50
CA ALA A 157 -1.07 20.25 6.67
C ALA A 157 -1.13 19.49 5.35
N LEU A 158 -1.85 18.37 5.32
CA LEU A 158 -2.09 17.56 4.13
C LEU A 158 -3.34 17.97 3.33
N ASP A 159 -4.11 18.96 3.82
CA ASP A 159 -5.42 19.35 3.26
C ASP A 159 -6.38 18.16 3.05
N LEU A 160 -6.35 17.17 3.96
CA LEU A 160 -7.13 15.95 3.80
C LEU A 160 -8.59 16.13 4.17
N ASP A 161 -9.47 15.71 3.27
CA ASP A 161 -10.90 15.61 3.52
C ASP A 161 -11.22 14.80 4.79
N GLU A 162 -12.25 15.24 5.54
CA GLU A 162 -12.64 14.66 6.83
C GLU A 162 -12.93 13.15 6.74
N HIS A 163 -13.42 12.69 5.58
CA HIS A 163 -13.77 11.29 5.36
C HIS A 163 -12.56 10.38 5.13
N VAL A 164 -11.39 10.93 4.77
CA VAL A 164 -10.16 10.16 4.56
C VAL A 164 -9.56 9.82 5.93
N PRO A 165 -9.45 8.54 6.32
CA PRO A 165 -8.90 8.19 7.63
C PRO A 165 -7.41 8.54 7.70
N LEU A 166 -7.01 9.11 8.84
CA LEU A 166 -5.61 9.36 9.16
C LEU A 166 -5.29 8.64 10.48
N VAL A 167 -4.27 7.79 10.45
CA VAL A 167 -3.82 7.04 11.63
C VAL A 167 -2.32 7.19 11.82
N MET A 168 -1.89 7.08 13.07
CA MET A 168 -0.47 6.98 13.37
C MET A 168 -0.03 5.53 13.16
N CYS A 169 1.09 5.33 12.47
CA CYS A 169 1.62 4.02 12.14
C CYS A 169 3.10 3.93 12.55
N ASP A 170 3.57 2.75 12.98
CA ASP A 170 5.00 2.40 12.95
C ASP A 170 5.16 1.20 12.02
N ALA A 171 5.78 1.41 10.86
CA ALA A 171 5.96 0.39 9.83
C ALA A 171 6.79 -0.83 10.30
N ARG A 172 7.51 -0.70 11.42
CA ARG A 172 8.31 -1.79 12.02
C ARG A 172 7.49 -2.67 12.96
N ASP A 173 6.36 -2.16 13.45
CA ASP A 173 5.48 -2.88 14.36
C ASP A 173 4.36 -3.59 13.60
N ARG A 174 4.36 -4.91 13.66
CA ARG A 174 3.39 -5.77 12.95
C ARG A 174 1.95 -5.45 13.34
N GLU A 175 1.67 -5.19 14.62
CA GLU A 175 0.30 -4.87 15.07
C GLU A 175 -0.13 -3.48 14.57
N SER A 176 0.75 -2.49 14.63
CA SER A 176 0.48 -1.17 14.03
C SER A 176 0.17 -1.24 12.53
N VAL A 177 0.91 -2.07 11.77
CA VAL A 177 0.63 -2.27 10.34
C VAL A 177 -0.70 -2.99 10.14
N LYS A 178 -1.03 -3.98 10.98
CA LYS A 178 -2.32 -4.69 10.91
C LYS A 178 -3.49 -3.73 11.09
N GLU A 179 -3.46 -2.87 12.10
CA GLU A 179 -4.51 -1.87 12.34
C GLU A 179 -4.65 -0.90 11.16
N THR A 180 -3.53 -0.50 10.55
CA THR A 180 -3.53 0.34 9.34
C THR A 180 -4.23 -0.35 8.17
N LEU A 181 -3.95 -1.63 7.93
CA LEU A 181 -4.60 -2.41 6.87
C LEU A 181 -6.09 -2.65 7.15
N ILE A 182 -6.47 -2.90 8.40
CA ILE A 182 -7.87 -3.00 8.81
C ILE A 182 -8.60 -1.69 8.51
N GLY A 183 -7.98 -0.54 8.81
CA GLY A 183 -8.54 0.78 8.51
C GLY A 183 -8.81 0.99 7.03
N VAL A 184 -7.90 0.57 6.13
CA VAL A 184 -8.12 0.62 4.68
C VAL A 184 -9.33 -0.22 4.26
N VAL A 185 -9.42 -1.46 4.74
CA VAL A 185 -10.53 -2.36 4.41
C VAL A 185 -11.86 -1.79 4.89
N GLN A 186 -11.92 -1.30 6.13
CA GLN A 186 -13.11 -0.67 6.69
C GLN A 186 -13.54 0.57 5.90
N HIS A 187 -12.58 1.40 5.50
CA HIS A 187 -12.84 2.59 4.69
C HIS A 187 -13.38 2.22 3.31
N ALA A 188 -12.76 1.25 2.62
CA ALA A 188 -13.22 0.76 1.34
C ALA A 188 -14.64 0.18 1.41
N MET A 189 -14.97 -0.56 2.47
CA MET A 189 -16.31 -1.09 2.72
C MET A 189 -17.34 0.03 2.94
N ALA A 190 -16.99 1.06 3.73
CA ALA A 190 -17.86 2.20 3.99
C ALA A 190 -18.17 2.97 2.70
N GLN A 191 -17.15 3.26 1.88
CA GLN A 191 -17.34 3.91 0.58
C GLN A 191 -18.20 3.07 -0.37
N ALA A 192 -17.98 1.76 -0.43
CA ALA A 192 -18.77 0.87 -1.29
C ALA A 192 -20.24 0.82 -0.86
N ALA A 193 -20.52 0.84 0.45
CA ALA A 193 -21.88 0.91 0.98
C ALA A 193 -22.56 2.23 0.60
N GLN A 194 -21.87 3.36 0.73
CA GLN A 194 -22.38 4.68 0.33
C GLN A 194 -22.70 4.75 -1.17
N ARG A 195 -21.80 4.25 -2.04
CA ARG A 195 -22.05 4.20 -3.50
C ARG A 195 -23.28 3.38 -3.86
N ARG A 196 -23.52 2.26 -3.17
CA ARG A 196 -24.72 1.44 -3.37
C ARG A 196 -26.01 2.16 -2.97
N HIS A 197 -25.98 2.98 -1.93
CA HIS A 197 -27.13 3.78 -1.51
C HIS A 197 -27.47 4.90 -2.51
N THR A 198 -26.45 5.59 -3.04
CA THR A 198 -26.66 6.68 -4.01
C THR A 198 -27.24 6.18 -5.34
N VAL A 199 -26.90 4.96 -5.78
CA VAL A 199 -27.43 4.38 -7.04
C VAL A 199 -28.86 3.84 -6.87
N ALA A 200 -29.28 3.52 -5.64
CA ALA A 200 -30.60 2.98 -5.35
C ALA A 200 -31.69 4.04 -5.10
N THR A 201 -31.32 5.33 -5.14
CA THR A 201 -32.22 6.48 -4.89
C THR A 201 -32.36 7.30 -6.17
#